data_AF-A0A9E5ZFT8-F1
#
_entry.id   AF-A0A9E5ZFT8-F1
#
_cell.length_a   1.000
_cell.length_b   1.000
_cell.length_c   1.000
_cell.angle_alpha   90.00
_cell.angle_beta   90.00
_cell.angle_gamma   90.00
#
_symmetry.space_group_name_H-M   'P 1'
#
loop_
_entity.id
_entity.type
_entity.pdbx_description
1 polymer ?
#
loop_
_entity_poly.entity_id
_entity_poly.type
_entity_poly.pdbx_seq_one_letter_code
_entity_poly.pdbx_strand_id
1 'polypeptide(L)'
;MKTYSDNVADTPNQDYSSEECPDFPFYDDCTASGDGIMFNNYMDYVDDACMNMFTAGQSTRMRAALDLFRYGLIAEENEGEEEEIIMALSSAKSAYFTFYPNPAKEIISIYFIHPASVAAAGIFNLAGQKVLDIKSVDTQIDISKLSNGIYFIRQEGHAESSQKLIISK
;
A
#
# COMPACT_ATOMS: atom_id res chain seq x y z
N MET A 1 -20.32 5.18 -25.42
CA MET A 1 -19.02 4.83 -24.80
C MET A 1 -19.31 4.03 -23.55
N LYS A 2 -18.98 2.74 -23.55
CA LYS A 2 -19.20 1.87 -22.39
C LYS A 2 -18.22 2.29 -21.27
N THR A 3 -18.71 2.33 -20.04
CA THR A 3 -18.02 2.95 -18.89
C THR A 3 -17.22 1.96 -18.04
N TYR A 4 -17.01 0.74 -18.54
CA TYR A 4 -16.27 -0.29 -17.83
C TYR A 4 -14.80 -0.25 -18.24
N SER A 5 -13.89 -0.51 -17.30
CA SER A 5 -12.44 -0.49 -17.52
C SER A 5 -11.79 -1.57 -16.68
N ASP A 6 -10.73 -2.18 -17.20
CA ASP A 6 -9.84 -3.08 -16.47
C ASP A 6 -8.91 -2.34 -15.48
N ASN A 7 -8.99 -1.01 -15.45
CA ASN A 7 -8.16 -0.09 -14.66
C ASN A 7 -6.66 -0.19 -14.99
N VAL A 8 -6.33 -0.44 -16.25
CA VAL A 8 -4.97 -0.32 -16.77
C VAL A 8 -4.97 0.68 -17.94
N ALA A 9 -4.25 1.79 -17.80
CA ALA A 9 -4.37 2.89 -18.77
C ALA A 9 -3.74 2.59 -20.14
N ASP A 10 -2.83 1.62 -20.22
CA ASP A 10 -2.12 1.24 -21.44
C ASP A 10 -2.71 0.02 -22.15
N THR A 11 -3.87 -0.46 -21.71
CA THR A 11 -4.75 -1.36 -22.48
C THR A 11 -5.84 -0.51 -23.15
N PRO A 12 -5.94 -0.48 -24.49
CA PRO A 12 -7.00 0.22 -25.19
C PRO A 12 -8.38 -0.22 -24.73
N ASN A 13 -9.34 0.70 -24.70
CA ASN A 13 -10.69 0.40 -24.24
C ASN A 13 -11.36 -0.60 -25.21
N GLN A 14 -11.94 -1.65 -24.67
CA GLN A 14 -12.51 -2.75 -25.44
C GLN A 14 -13.88 -3.12 -24.89
N ASP A 15 -14.79 -3.45 -25.80
CA ASP A 15 -16.17 -3.76 -25.46
C ASP A 15 -16.34 -5.23 -25.04
N TYR A 16 -15.97 -6.15 -25.93
CA TYR A 16 -16.10 -7.59 -25.77
C TYR A 16 -14.75 -8.25 -25.96
N SER A 17 -14.56 -9.41 -25.35
CA SER A 17 -13.38 -10.24 -25.61
C SER A 17 -13.28 -10.61 -27.09
N SER A 18 -12.05 -10.70 -27.56
CA SER A 18 -11.74 -11.24 -28.88
C SER A 18 -11.68 -12.76 -28.81
N GLU A 19 -12.00 -13.44 -29.93
CA GLU A 19 -11.91 -14.90 -30.06
C GLU A 19 -11.04 -15.24 -31.29
N GLU A 20 -10.63 -16.51 -31.41
CA GLU A 20 -9.79 -17.02 -32.49
C GLU A 20 -8.44 -16.26 -32.59
N CYS A 21 -8.05 -15.84 -33.79
CA CYS A 21 -6.80 -15.14 -34.08
C CYS A 21 -7.05 -13.97 -35.04
N PRO A 22 -7.52 -12.81 -34.55
CA PRO A 22 -7.79 -11.65 -35.38
C PRO A 22 -6.53 -11.12 -36.08
N ASP A 23 -6.71 -10.49 -37.23
CA ASP A 23 -5.64 -9.78 -37.94
C ASP A 23 -5.45 -8.37 -37.37
N PHE A 24 -4.19 -7.95 -37.24
CA PHE A 24 -3.86 -6.58 -36.82
C PHE A 24 -3.94 -5.59 -38.00
N PRO A 25 -4.52 -4.38 -37.80
CA PRO A 25 -5.19 -3.89 -36.59
C PRO A 25 -6.65 -4.35 -36.51
N PHE A 26 -7.12 -4.58 -35.29
CA PHE A 26 -8.49 -5.02 -35.01
C PHE A 26 -9.22 -3.95 -34.17
N TYR A 27 -10.41 -3.53 -34.60
CA TYR A 27 -11.12 -2.39 -34.02
C TYR A 27 -12.49 -2.79 -33.48
N ASP A 28 -13.01 -1.98 -32.56
CA ASP A 28 -14.40 -2.07 -32.09
C ASP A 28 -15.02 -0.67 -31.90
N ASP A 29 -16.23 -0.61 -31.35
CA ASP A 29 -16.94 0.64 -31.08
C ASP A 29 -16.29 1.50 -29.97
N CYS A 30 -15.36 0.94 -29.20
CA CYS A 30 -14.64 1.62 -28.12
C CYS A 30 -13.28 2.17 -28.61
N THR A 31 -12.59 1.44 -29.48
CA THR A 31 -11.31 1.80 -30.09
C THR A 31 -11.40 1.65 -31.60
N ALA A 32 -11.87 2.72 -32.25
CA ALA A 32 -12.11 2.78 -33.69
C ALA A 32 -10.95 3.39 -34.51
N SER A 33 -9.76 3.57 -33.92
CA SER A 33 -8.62 4.21 -34.59
C SER A 33 -7.28 3.79 -33.97
N GLY A 34 -6.17 4.17 -34.62
CA GLY A 34 -4.82 3.84 -34.15
C GLY A 34 -4.50 2.37 -34.40
N ASP A 35 -3.89 1.72 -33.41
CA ASP A 35 -3.49 0.31 -33.48
C ASP A 35 -4.64 -0.67 -33.13
N GLY A 36 -5.83 -0.14 -32.82
CA GLY A 36 -6.99 -0.96 -32.47
C GLY A 36 -6.95 -1.48 -31.02
N ILE A 37 -7.77 -2.48 -30.74
CA ILE A 37 -7.78 -3.18 -29.46
C ILE A 37 -6.59 -4.14 -29.35
N MET A 38 -6.15 -4.40 -28.12
CA MET A 38 -4.98 -5.23 -27.84
C MET A 38 -5.39 -6.69 -27.69
N PHE A 39 -5.93 -7.31 -28.76
CA PHE A 39 -6.41 -8.69 -28.73
C PHE A 39 -5.31 -9.72 -28.43
N ASN A 40 -4.03 -9.38 -28.66
CA ASN A 40 -2.88 -10.24 -28.35
C ASN A 40 -2.45 -10.16 -26.87
N ASN A 41 -3.18 -9.44 -26.02
CA ASN A 41 -2.95 -9.36 -24.59
C ASN A 41 -3.34 -10.68 -23.90
N TYR A 42 -2.53 -11.14 -22.94
CA TYR A 42 -2.84 -12.36 -22.16
C TYR A 42 -4.13 -12.28 -21.32
N MET A 43 -4.73 -11.10 -21.18
CA MET A 43 -5.99 -10.90 -20.46
C MET A 43 -7.23 -10.89 -21.38
N ASP A 44 -7.06 -11.14 -22.70
CA ASP A 44 -8.17 -11.38 -23.64
C ASP A 44 -8.44 -12.90 -23.81
N TYR A 45 -9.38 -13.29 -24.68
CA TYR A 45 -9.79 -14.68 -24.90
C TYR A 45 -9.53 -15.21 -26.33
N VAL A 46 -8.57 -14.63 -27.05
CA VAL A 46 -8.06 -15.20 -28.31
C VAL A 46 -7.41 -16.57 -28.07
N ASP A 47 -7.10 -17.32 -29.13
CA ASP A 47 -6.35 -18.57 -29.00
C ASP A 47 -4.93 -18.30 -28.47
N ASP A 48 -4.38 -19.24 -27.68
CA ASP A 48 -3.03 -19.15 -27.08
C ASP A 48 -1.94 -18.77 -28.10
N ALA A 49 -2.05 -19.24 -29.35
CA ALA A 49 -1.09 -18.93 -30.42
C ALA A 49 -1.02 -17.43 -30.78
N CYS A 50 -2.05 -16.67 -30.40
CA CYS A 50 -2.23 -15.26 -30.71
C CYS A 50 -2.06 -14.35 -29.48
N MET A 51 -2.02 -14.92 -28.27
CA MET A 51 -1.61 -14.20 -27.06
C MET A 51 -0.09 -14.12 -26.93
N ASN A 52 0.48 -12.94 -26.73
CA ASN A 52 1.94 -12.81 -26.65
C ASN A 52 2.49 -11.71 -25.73
N MET A 53 1.65 -10.92 -25.05
CA MET A 53 2.17 -9.85 -24.20
C MET A 53 1.29 -9.47 -23.00
N PHE A 54 1.96 -8.95 -21.98
CA PHE A 54 1.39 -8.07 -20.96
C PHE A 54 1.86 -6.63 -21.21
N THR A 55 1.09 -5.66 -20.72
CA THR A 55 1.49 -4.24 -20.75
C THR A 55 2.35 -3.84 -19.55
N ALA A 56 2.98 -2.66 -19.63
CA ALA A 56 3.76 -2.13 -18.52
C ALA A 56 2.86 -1.76 -17.32
N GLY A 57 1.66 -1.25 -17.59
CA GLY A 57 0.63 -0.97 -16.59
C GLY A 57 0.15 -2.25 -15.91
N GLN A 58 -0.10 -3.32 -16.67
CA GLN A 58 -0.44 -4.64 -16.11
C GLN A 58 0.69 -5.18 -15.22
N SER A 59 1.95 -5.09 -15.68
CA SER A 59 3.12 -5.48 -14.88
C SER A 59 3.23 -4.68 -13.57
N THR A 60 2.97 -3.37 -13.63
CA THR A 60 2.97 -2.50 -12.45
C THR A 60 1.92 -2.95 -11.44
N ARG A 61 0.70 -3.28 -11.90
CA ARG A 61 -0.36 -3.81 -11.04
C ARG A 61 -0.02 -5.17 -10.45
N MET A 62 0.59 -6.07 -11.24
CA MET A 62 1.04 -7.38 -10.75
C MET A 62 2.11 -7.24 -9.66
N ARG A 63 3.11 -6.37 -9.86
CA ARG A 63 4.12 -6.07 -8.83
C ARG A 63 3.51 -5.48 -7.57
N ALA A 64 2.59 -4.52 -7.70
CA ALA A 64 1.87 -3.97 -6.54
C ALA A 64 1.10 -5.06 -5.77
N ALA A 65 0.50 -6.04 -6.46
CA ALA A 65 -0.15 -7.16 -5.79
C ALA A 65 0.84 -8.07 -5.05
N LEU A 66 2.04 -8.28 -5.63
CA LEU A 66 3.13 -9.01 -4.96
C LEU A 66 3.57 -8.29 -3.69
N ASP A 67 3.84 -7.00 -3.77
CA ASP A 67 4.34 -6.21 -2.65
C ASP A 67 3.30 -6.06 -1.52
N LEU A 68 2.03 -5.84 -1.88
CA LEU A 68 0.97 -5.52 -0.90
C LEU A 68 0.31 -6.75 -0.28
N PHE A 69 0.11 -7.82 -1.07
CA PHE A 69 -0.74 -8.94 -0.67
C PHE A 69 -0.07 -10.31 -0.74
N ARG A 70 1.13 -10.40 -1.36
CA ARG A 70 1.84 -11.67 -1.59
C ARG A 70 3.35 -11.56 -1.35
N TYR A 71 3.76 -10.70 -0.42
CA TYR A 71 5.18 -10.40 -0.18
C TYR A 71 6.03 -11.65 0.12
N GLY A 72 5.43 -12.68 0.74
CA GLY A 72 6.10 -13.96 0.99
C GLY A 72 6.51 -14.75 -0.26
N LEU A 73 6.02 -14.40 -1.45
CA LEU A 73 6.47 -15.02 -2.71
C LEU A 73 7.73 -14.37 -3.29
N ILE A 74 8.08 -13.17 -2.83
CA ILE A 74 9.27 -12.41 -3.26
C ILE A 74 10.28 -12.21 -2.12
N ALA A 75 9.92 -12.63 -0.90
CA ALA A 75 10.85 -12.72 0.21
C ALA A 75 11.74 -13.95 -0.03
N GLU A 76 13.01 -13.75 -0.36
CA GLU A 76 13.99 -14.82 -0.36
C GLU A 76 14.15 -15.35 1.08
N GLU A 77 14.00 -16.67 1.26
CA GLU A 77 14.40 -17.35 2.47
C GLU A 77 15.93 -17.29 2.58
N ASN A 78 16.45 -16.24 3.20
CA ASN A 78 17.80 -16.27 3.73
C ASN A 78 17.79 -17.16 4.97
N GLU A 79 17.99 -18.46 4.76
CA GLU A 79 18.29 -19.41 5.82
C GLU A 79 19.57 -18.99 6.55
N GLY A 80 19.43 -18.58 7.80
CA GLY A 80 20.56 -18.42 8.71
C GLY A 80 21.13 -17.01 8.76
N GLU A 81 20.43 -16.12 9.43
CA GLU A 81 20.97 -15.29 10.52
C GLU A 81 19.77 -14.65 11.21
N GLU A 82 19.78 -14.63 12.55
CA GLU A 82 18.76 -13.91 13.32
C GLU A 82 18.85 -12.43 12.96
N GLU A 83 18.02 -11.90 12.05
CA GLU A 83 17.89 -10.45 11.93
C GLU A 83 16.64 -9.96 11.19
N GLU A 84 16.20 -8.80 11.66
CA GLU A 84 15.03 -8.03 11.27
C GLU A 84 14.93 -7.79 9.76
N ILE A 85 13.80 -8.16 9.15
CA ILE A 85 13.64 -8.06 7.70
C ILE A 85 13.19 -6.64 7.31
N ILE A 86 14.21 -5.82 7.03
CA ILE A 86 14.32 -4.78 5.98
C ILE A 86 12.99 -4.16 5.54
N MET A 87 12.52 -3.17 6.31
CA MET A 87 11.45 -2.24 5.95
C MET A 87 11.98 -0.83 5.65
N ALA A 88 13.19 -0.71 5.10
CA ALA A 88 13.90 0.57 5.07
C ALA A 88 14.06 1.23 3.69
N LEU A 89 13.72 0.59 2.55
CA LEU A 89 14.18 1.15 1.27
C LEU A 89 13.30 0.99 0.02
N SER A 90 11.99 1.21 0.13
CA SER A 90 11.15 1.59 -1.03
C SER A 90 10.19 2.74 -0.71
N SER A 91 10.75 3.84 -0.20
CA SER A 91 10.30 5.23 -0.43
C SER A 91 8.79 5.51 -0.58
N ALA A 92 8.00 5.06 0.37
CA ALA A 92 7.09 5.90 1.11
C ALA A 92 6.91 5.23 2.46
N LYS A 93 7.52 5.81 3.50
CA LYS A 93 7.21 5.50 4.89
C LYS A 93 5.74 5.86 5.11
N SER A 94 4.84 4.98 4.70
CA SER A 94 3.42 5.07 4.97
C SER A 94 3.32 5.08 6.48
N ALA A 95 3.01 6.26 7.04
CA ALA A 95 2.83 6.40 8.46
C ALA A 95 1.70 5.45 8.86
N TYR A 96 2.00 4.31 9.48
CA TYR A 96 1.01 3.32 9.90
C TYR A 96 -0.09 3.88 10.81
N PHE A 97 0.15 5.07 11.37
CA PHE A 97 -0.81 5.87 12.08
C PHE A 97 -0.63 7.36 11.77
N THR A 98 -1.68 8.16 11.97
CA THR A 98 -1.61 9.63 12.01
C THR A 98 -2.16 10.12 13.33
N PHE A 99 -1.72 11.29 13.79
CA PHE A 99 -2.25 11.89 15.01
C PHE A 99 -2.29 13.41 14.94
N TYR A 100 -3.20 14.00 15.71
CA TYR A 100 -3.38 15.46 15.79
C TYR A 100 -3.99 15.85 17.14
N PRO A 101 -3.77 17.09 17.61
CA PRO A 101 -2.83 18.08 17.07
C PRO A 101 -1.38 17.76 17.44
N ASN A 102 -0.43 18.33 16.71
CA ASN A 102 0.99 18.34 17.07
C ASN A 102 1.56 19.72 16.71
N PRO A 103 1.94 20.58 17.68
CA PRO A 103 1.98 20.34 19.13
C PRO A 103 0.62 20.10 19.81
N ALA A 104 0.62 19.26 20.85
CA ALA A 104 -0.56 18.89 21.63
C ALA A 104 -0.54 19.48 23.05
N LYS A 105 -1.72 19.59 23.68
CA LYS A 105 -1.87 20.07 25.06
C LYS A 105 -2.26 18.95 26.01
N GLU A 106 -3.47 18.42 25.84
CA GLU A 106 -4.07 17.48 26.80
C GLU A 106 -4.57 16.20 26.16
N ILE A 107 -5.07 16.27 24.92
CA ILE A 107 -5.61 15.12 24.20
C ILE A 107 -5.05 15.12 22.78
N ILE A 108 -4.73 13.94 22.28
CA ILE A 108 -4.45 13.70 20.86
C ILE A 108 -5.49 12.73 20.30
N SER A 109 -5.94 12.96 19.07
CA SER A 109 -6.61 11.96 18.26
C SER A 109 -5.58 11.15 17.49
N ILE A 110 -5.75 9.84 17.45
CA ILE A 110 -4.87 8.91 16.72
C ILE A 110 -5.72 8.02 15.81
N TYR A 111 -5.21 7.77 14.60
CA TYR A 111 -5.85 6.92 13.62
C TYR A 111 -4.83 5.95 13.02
N PHE A 112 -5.06 4.65 13.16
CA PHE A 112 -4.23 3.60 12.57
C PHE A 112 -4.77 3.22 11.18
N ILE A 113 -3.91 3.22 10.17
CA ILE A 113 -4.28 2.87 8.79
C ILE A 113 -4.58 1.36 8.66
N HIS A 114 -3.88 0.53 9.45
CA HIS A 114 -4.05 -0.92 9.49
C HIS A 114 -4.13 -1.45 10.95
N PRO A 115 -5.27 -1.26 11.65
CA PRO A 115 -5.37 -1.54 13.08
C PRO A 115 -5.20 -3.02 13.44
N ALA A 116 -5.53 -3.95 12.52
CA ALA A 116 -5.35 -5.39 12.72
C ALA A 116 -3.86 -5.82 12.75
N SER A 117 -2.95 -4.98 12.24
CA SER A 117 -1.50 -5.22 12.22
C SER A 117 -0.76 -4.57 13.40
N VAL A 118 -1.48 -3.84 14.26
CA VAL A 118 -0.93 -3.20 15.45
C VAL A 118 -0.94 -4.20 16.60
N ALA A 119 0.21 -4.83 16.88
CA ALA A 119 0.35 -5.74 18.01
C ALA A 119 0.40 -4.97 19.33
N ALA A 120 1.14 -3.86 19.38
CA ALA A 120 1.15 -2.90 20.48
C ALA A 120 1.53 -1.49 19.98
N ALA A 121 1.18 -0.45 20.73
CA ALA A 121 1.66 0.91 20.50
C ALA A 121 1.85 1.64 21.84
N GLY A 122 2.67 2.69 21.85
CA GLY A 122 2.92 3.47 23.06
C GLY A 122 3.57 4.82 22.81
N ILE A 123 3.56 5.65 23.85
CA ILE A 123 4.28 6.92 23.92
C ILE A 123 5.55 6.71 24.72
N PHE A 124 6.67 7.23 24.20
CA PHE A 124 8.00 7.08 24.75
C PHE A 124 8.63 8.45 25.00
N ASN A 125 9.40 8.57 26.07
CA ASN A 125 10.21 9.76 26.35
C ASN A 125 11.54 9.74 25.57
N LEU A 126 12.36 10.79 25.71
CA LEU A 126 13.68 10.88 25.07
C LEU A 126 14.69 9.82 25.55
N ALA A 127 14.47 9.23 26.73
CA ALA A 127 15.28 8.12 27.25
C ALA A 127 14.82 6.75 26.72
N GLY A 128 13.82 6.70 25.82
CA GLY A 128 13.26 5.46 25.29
C GLY A 128 12.37 4.70 26.26
N GLN A 129 12.00 5.28 27.40
CA GLN A 129 11.09 4.65 28.35
C GLN A 129 9.65 4.86 27.89
N LYS A 130 8.86 3.77 27.88
CA LYS A 130 7.42 3.82 27.61
C LYS A 130 6.72 4.52 28.79
N VAL A 131 6.04 5.62 28.50
CA VAL A 131 5.31 6.42 29.49
C VAL A 131 3.80 6.22 29.42
N LEU A 132 3.27 5.71 28.29
CA LEU A 132 1.84 5.45 28.10
C LEU A 132 1.62 4.37 27.05
N ASP A 133 0.73 3.41 27.31
CA ASP A 133 0.31 2.39 26.35
C ASP A 133 -0.86 2.89 25.50
N ILE A 134 -0.84 2.58 24.20
CA ILE A 134 -1.89 2.89 23.23
C ILE A 134 -2.42 1.59 22.65
N LYS A 135 -3.75 1.41 22.67
CA LYS A 135 -4.41 0.28 22.01
C LYS A 135 -4.80 0.67 20.60
N SER A 136 -4.81 -0.30 19.69
CA SER A 136 -5.19 -0.10 18.29
C SER A 136 -6.64 0.38 18.10
N VAL A 137 -7.50 0.17 19.10
CA VAL A 137 -8.89 0.62 19.14
C VAL A 137 -9.06 2.04 19.70
N ASP A 138 -8.02 2.61 20.28
CA ASP A 138 -8.09 3.96 20.85
C ASP A 138 -8.15 4.99 19.73
N THR A 139 -9.07 5.94 19.85
CA THR A 139 -9.23 7.06 18.90
C THR A 139 -8.81 8.39 19.52
N GLN A 140 -8.75 8.47 20.84
CA GLN A 140 -8.29 9.61 21.61
C GLN A 140 -7.41 9.15 22.77
N ILE A 141 -6.30 9.84 22.99
CA ILE A 141 -5.33 9.55 24.04
C ILE A 141 -5.17 10.78 24.92
N ASP A 142 -5.40 10.61 26.21
CA ASP A 142 -5.18 11.64 27.23
C ASP A 142 -3.70 11.69 27.63
N ILE A 143 -3.06 12.82 27.35
CA ILE A 143 -1.67 13.15 27.65
C ILE A 143 -1.56 14.27 28.73
N SER A 144 -2.66 14.61 29.39
CA SER A 144 -2.72 15.64 30.44
C SER A 144 -1.78 15.37 31.62
N LYS A 145 -1.39 14.11 31.84
CA LYS A 145 -0.43 13.71 32.88
C LYS A 145 1.05 13.81 32.46
N LEU A 146 1.33 13.96 31.17
CA LEU A 146 2.70 14.10 30.65
C LEU A 146 3.17 15.55 30.75
N SER A 147 4.44 15.78 31.07
CA SER A 147 5.02 17.13 31.13
C SER A 147 5.23 17.70 29.71
N ASN A 148 5.41 19.02 29.61
CA ASN A 148 5.80 19.66 28.35
C ASN A 148 7.15 19.10 27.86
N GLY A 149 7.27 18.79 26.57
CA GLY A 149 8.47 18.17 26.03
C GLY A 149 8.28 17.45 24.71
N ILE A 150 9.33 16.76 24.28
CA ILE A 150 9.34 15.92 23.08
C ILE A 150 9.16 14.46 23.49
N TYR A 151 8.23 13.80 22.81
CA TYR A 151 7.90 12.38 22.96
C TYR A 151 7.87 11.72 21.59
N PHE A 152 7.84 10.40 21.58
CA PHE A 152 7.67 9.60 20.38
C PHE A 152 6.49 8.66 20.54
N ILE A 153 5.56 8.69 19.59
CA ILE A 153 4.56 7.63 19.47
C ILE A 153 5.22 6.53 18.64
N ARG A 154 5.19 5.30 19.12
CA ARG A 154 5.75 4.13 18.43
C ARG A 154 4.71 3.01 18.36
N GLN A 155 4.62 2.36 17.21
CA GLN A 155 3.94 1.08 17.03
C GLN A 155 4.97 -0.05 17.11
N GLU A 156 4.66 -1.06 17.91
CA GLU A 156 5.42 -2.30 18.11
C GLU A 156 4.67 -3.44 17.39
N GLY A 157 5.37 -4.22 16.58
CA GLY A 157 4.79 -5.30 15.76
C GLY A 157 5.65 -5.60 14.53
N HIS A 158 5.06 -6.26 13.52
CA HIS A 158 5.76 -6.60 12.27
C HIS A 158 6.32 -5.39 11.52
N ALA A 159 5.78 -4.20 11.77
CA ALA A 159 6.30 -2.97 11.22
C ALA A 159 6.44 -1.87 12.30
N GLU A 160 7.68 -1.60 12.69
CA GLU A 160 7.99 -0.48 13.57
C GLU A 160 7.78 0.87 12.87
N SER A 161 6.94 1.71 13.47
CA SER A 161 6.73 3.09 13.04
C SER A 161 6.86 4.03 14.21
N SER A 162 7.59 5.13 14.04
CA SER A 162 7.76 6.14 15.08
C SER A 162 7.60 7.56 14.54
N GLN A 163 6.85 8.37 15.29
CA GLN A 163 6.61 9.78 14.97
C GLN A 163 6.76 10.66 16.22
N LYS A 164 7.31 11.87 16.01
CA LYS A 164 7.58 12.84 17.06
C LYS A 164 6.30 13.56 17.50
N LEU A 165 5.96 13.46 18.77
CA LEU A 165 4.92 14.23 19.45
C LEU A 165 5.56 15.38 20.26
N ILE A 166 5.04 16.59 20.13
CA ILE A 166 5.45 17.76 20.91
C ILE A 166 4.30 18.11 21.86
N ILE A 167 4.57 18.14 23.17
CA ILE A 167 3.59 18.56 24.18
C ILE A 167 3.95 19.97 24.65
N SER A 168 3.00 20.91 24.52
CA SER A 168 3.16 22.32 24.87
C SER A 168 1.85 22.88 25.45
N LYS A 169 1.62 22.64 26.74
CA LYS A 169 0.51 23.18 27.54
C LYS A 169 0.69 24.67 27.82
#